data_AF-A0A379X075-F1
#
_entry.id   AF-A0A379X075-F1
#
_cell.length_a   1.000
_cell.length_b   1.000
_cell.length_c   1.000
_cell.angle_alpha   90.00
_cell.angle_beta   90.00
_cell.angle_gamma   90.00
#
_symmetry.space_group_name_H-M   'P 1'
#
loop_
_entity.id
_entity.type
_entity.pdbx_description
1 polymer ?
#
loop_
_entity_poly.entity_id
_entity_poly.type
_entity_poly.pdbx_seq_one_letter_code
_entity_poly.pdbx_strand_id
1 'polypeptide(L)' 'MVDINNEEGFLKEVQLAKGLGFNGKSLVNPRQIELLHQAYSPTRKEVEHAHEVMLPLKRLSLAVWASFHSTAK' A
#
# COMPACT_ATOMS: atom_id res chain seq x y z
N MET A 1 -7.61 -28.06 -8.92
CA MET A 1 -8.14 -27.04 -9.87
C MET A 1 -8.78 -25.97 -9.01
N VAL A 2 -8.40 -24.69 -9.17
CA VAL A 2 -8.94 -23.59 -8.36
C VAL A 2 -10.43 -23.47 -8.62
N ASP A 3 -11.24 -23.44 -7.56
CA ASP A 3 -12.67 -23.16 -7.68
C ASP A 3 -12.86 -21.66 -7.92
N ILE A 4 -13.21 -21.32 -9.17
CA ILE A 4 -13.42 -19.94 -9.62
C ILE A 4 -14.65 -19.27 -9.00
N ASN A 5 -15.52 -20.03 -8.32
CA ASN A 5 -16.71 -19.52 -7.64
C ASN A 5 -16.49 -19.38 -6.12
N ASN A 6 -15.35 -19.84 -5.60
CA ASN A 6 -15.02 -19.71 -4.19
C ASN A 6 -14.32 -18.37 -3.89
N GLU A 7 -15.12 -17.30 -3.82
CA GLU A 7 -14.65 -15.96 -3.49
C GLU A 7 -14.01 -15.89 -2.08
N GLU A 8 -14.54 -16.64 -1.12
CA GLU A 8 -14.00 -16.69 0.25
C GLU A 8 -12.59 -17.29 0.29
N GLY A 9 -12.37 -18.38 -0.45
CA GLY A 9 -11.06 -19.01 -0.60
C GLY A 9 -10.06 -18.07 -1.26
N PHE A 10 -10.48 -17.38 -2.33
CA PHE A 10 -9.67 -16.36 -2.98
C PHE A 10 -9.26 -15.23 -2.02
N LEU A 11 -10.21 -14.70 -1.22
CA LEU A 11 -9.92 -13.64 -0.26
C LEU A 11 -8.96 -14.10 0.84
N LYS A 12 -9.09 -15.33 1.35
CA LYS A 12 -8.14 -15.89 2.34
C LYS A 12 -6.71 -15.94 1.80
N GLU A 13 -6.53 -16.37 0.55
CA GLU A 13 -5.22 -16.37 -0.10
C GLU A 13 -4.68 -14.95 -0.29
N VAL A 14 -5.53 -14.00 -0.68
CA VAL A 14 -5.14 -12.59 -0.84
C VAL A 14 -4.70 -11.99 0.50
N GLN A 15 -5.42 -12.26 1.59
CA GLN A 15 -5.04 -11.78 2.92
C GLN A 15 -3.72 -12.39 3.40
N LEU A 16 -3.50 -13.69 3.14
CA LEU A 16 -2.23 -14.33 3.46
C LEU A 16 -1.07 -13.68 2.68
N ALA A 17 -1.23 -13.47 1.37
CA ALA A 17 -0.21 -12.82 0.55
C ALA A 17 0.06 -11.37 1.02
N LYS A 18 -0.98 -10.59 1.31
CA LYS A 18 -0.85 -9.23 1.85
C LYS A 18 -0.10 -9.22 3.19
N GLY A 19 -0.40 -10.18 4.08
CA GLY A 19 0.29 -10.33 5.37
C GLY A 19 1.78 -10.66 5.25
N LEU A 20 2.19 -11.30 4.15
CA LEU A 20 3.60 -11.57 3.82
C LEU A 20 4.31 -10.39 3.13
N GLY A 21 3.61 -9.28 2.89
CA GLY A 21 4.17 -8.08 2.24
C GLY A 21 4.07 -8.09 0.72
N PHE A 22 3.34 -9.03 0.11
CA PHE A 22 3.01 -8.93 -1.32
C PHE A 22 2.04 -7.78 -1.56
N ASN A 23 2.15 -7.14 -2.72
CA ASN A 23 1.33 -6.00 -3.14
C ASN A 23 0.29 -6.35 -4.21
N GLY A 24 0.10 -7.64 -4.51
CA GLY A 24 -0.85 -8.13 -5.50
C GLY A 24 -0.82 -9.64 -5.65
N LYS A 25 -1.71 -10.16 -6.51
CA LYS A 25 -1.82 -11.56 -6.87
C LYS A 25 -2.28 -11.69 -8.33
N SER A 26 -1.73 -12.64 -9.07
CA SER A 26 -2.19 -12.94 -10.43
C SER A 26 -3.63 -13.45 -10.43
N LEU A 27 -4.41 -13.03 -11.43
CA LEU A 27 -5.83 -13.36 -11.55
C LEU A 27 -6.08 -14.33 -12.71
N VAL A 28 -7.05 -15.23 -12.54
CA VAL A 28 -7.47 -16.20 -13.57
C VAL A 28 -8.90 -15.95 -14.07
N ASN A 29 -9.66 -15.09 -13.37
CA ASN A 29 -11.03 -14.74 -13.73
C ASN A 29 -11.27 -13.22 -13.53
N PRO A 30 -11.91 -12.51 -14.48
CA PRO A 30 -12.20 -11.08 -14.35
C PRO A 30 -13.01 -10.67 -13.11
N ARG A 31 -13.87 -11.55 -12.56
CA ARG A 31 -14.63 -11.27 -11.33
C ARG A 31 -13.74 -11.03 -10.11
N GLN A 32 -12.51 -11.53 -10.13
CA GLN A 32 -11.56 -11.36 -9.05
C GLN A 32 -10.93 -9.96 -9.01
N ILE A 33 -11.06 -9.17 -10.08
CA ILE A 33 -10.43 -7.84 -10.19
C ILE A 33 -10.94 -6.91 -9.09
N GLU A 34 -12.27 -6.80 -8.95
CA GLU A 34 -12.88 -5.91 -7.96
C GLU A 34 -12.53 -6.35 -6.53
N LEU A 35 -12.63 -7.66 -6.25
CA LEU A 35 -12.27 -8.23 -4.95
C LEU A 35 -10.80 -7.97 -4.59
N LEU A 36 -9.88 -8.16 -5.56
CA LEU A 36 -8.46 -7.91 -5.35
C LEU A 36 -8.18 -6.43 -5.08
N HIS A 37 -8.77 -5.53 -5.86
CA HIS A 37 -8.62 -4.09 -5.66
C HIS A 37 -9.13 -3.65 -4.30
N GLN A 38 -10.29 -4.13 -3.85
CA GLN A 38 -10.81 -3.81 -2.52
C GLN A 38 -9.89 -4.34 -1.41
N ALA A 39 -9.37 -5.57 -1.55
CA ALA A 39 -8.50 -6.18 -0.55
C ALA A 39 -7.13 -5.47 -0.42
N TYR A 40 -6.57 -4.97 -1.52
CA TYR A 40 -5.29 -4.25 -1.54
C TYR A 40 -5.41 -2.74 -1.37
N SER A 41 -6.62 -2.18 -1.48
CA SER A 41 -6.83 -0.76 -1.23
C SER A 41 -6.51 -0.43 0.23
N PRO A 42 -5.69 0.60 0.48
CA PRO A 42 -5.45 1.05 1.84
C PRO A 42 -6.74 1.63 2.42
N THR A 43 -6.92 1.43 3.72
CA THR A 43 -7.98 2.09 4.47
C THR A 43 -7.68 3.59 4.59
N ARG A 44 -8.73 4.39 4.79
CA ARG A 44 -8.58 5.83 5.03
C ARG A 44 -7.61 6.14 6.18
N LYS A 45 -7.64 5.34 7.25
CA LYS A 45 -6.76 5.46 8.41
C LYS A 45 -5.28 5.24 8.05
N GLU A 46 -4.99 4.25 7.22
CA GLU A 46 -3.62 4.00 6.74
C GLU A 46 -3.11 5.14 5.86
N VAL A 47 -3.98 5.71 5.01
CA VAL A 47 -3.65 6.88 4.18
C VAL A 47 -3.38 8.10 5.04
N GLU A 48 -4.24 8.40 6.01
CA GLU A 48 -4.07 9.51 6.96
C GLU A 48 -2.75 9.36 7.74
N HIS A 49 -2.48 8.16 8.26
CA HIS A 49 -1.22 7.87 8.95
C HIS A 49 0.02 8.07 8.05
N ALA A 50 -0.04 7.64 6.79
CA ALA A 50 1.04 7.87 5.84
C ALA A 50 1.31 9.37 5.63
N HIS A 51 0.27 10.20 5.55
CA HIS A 51 0.42 11.65 5.48
C HIS A 51 1.03 12.25 6.74
N GLU A 52 0.60 11.80 7.93
CA GLU A 52 1.17 12.22 9.21
C GLU A 52 2.67 11.93 9.31
N VAL A 53 3.12 10.79 8.79
CA VAL A 53 4.54 10.42 8.75
C VAL A 53 5.31 11.22 7.70
N MET A 54 4.74 11.42 6.51
CA MET A 54 5.41 12.12 5.40
C MET A 54 5.57 13.64 5.64
N LEU A 55 4.61 14.29 6.30
CA LEU A 55 4.60 15.75 6.46
C LEU A 55 5.82 16.27 7.25
N PRO A 56 6.17 15.73 8.44
CA PRO A 56 7.38 16.10 9.17
C PRO A 56 8.65 15.77 8.40
N LEU A 57 8.72 14.60 7.74
CA LEU A 57 9.89 14.19 6.94
C LEU A 57 10.18 15.19 5.82
N LYS A 58 9.14 15.64 5.10
CA LYS A 58 9.29 16.64 4.04
C LYS A 58 9.79 17.97 4.60
N ARG A 59 9.26 18.43 5.74
CA ARG A 59 9.70 19.66 6.40
C ARG A 59 11.16 19.58 6.85
N LEU A 60 11.55 18.46 7.48
CA LEU A 60 12.92 18.24 7.91
C LEU A 60 13.88 18.22 6.72
N SER A 61 13.51 17.55 5.62
CA SER A 61 14.35 17.48 4.42
C SER A 61 14.63 18.88 3.82
N LEU A 62 13.61 19.74 3.78
CA LEU A 62 13.74 21.13 3.30
C LEU A 62 14.62 21.96 4.24
N ALA A 63 14.46 21.81 5.55
CA ALA A 63 15.27 22.52 6.54
C ALA A 63 16.74 22.11 6.50
N VAL A 64 17.02 20.80 6.38
CA VAL A 64 18.38 20.27 6.23
C VAL A 64 19.02 20.80 4.93
N TRP A 65 18.28 20.76 3.83
CA TRP A 65 18.77 21.27 2.54
C TRP A 65 19.10 22.77 2.60
N ALA A 66 18.25 23.58 3.23
CA ALA A 66 18.48 25.01 3.41
C ALA A 66 19.70 25.30 4.30
N SER A 67 19.86 24.55 5.40
CA SER A 67 20.98 24.71 6.33
C SER A 67 22.32 24.38 5.66
N PHE A 68 22.37 23.27 4.90
CA PHE A 68 23.57 22.85 4.16
C PHE A 68 24.06 23.91 3.16
N HIS A 69 23.15 24.55 2.42
CA HIS A 69 23.52 25.57 1.44
C HIS A 69 23.75 26.96 2.05
N SER A 70 23.28 27.22 3.27
CA SER A 70 23.56 28.46 3.99
C SER A 70 24.98 28.49 4.57
N THR A 71 25.61 27.34 4.84
CA THR A 71 26.98 27.26 5.39
C THR A 71 28.06 27.25 4.31
N ALA A 72 27.68 27.17 3.03
CA ALA A 72 28.60 27.13 1.89
C ALA A 72 28.96 28.52 1.34
N LYS A 73 28.76 29.59 2.11
CA LYS A 73 29.07 30.98 1.77
C LYS A 73 29.93 31.60 2.86
#